data_AF-A0AAD6PER6-F1
#
_entry.id   AF-A0AAD6PER6-F1
#
_cell.length_a   1.000
_cell.length_b   1.000
_cell.length_c   1.000
_cell.angle_alpha   90.00
_cell.angle_beta   90.00
_cell.angle_gamma   90.00
#
_symmetry.space_group_name_H-M   'P 1'
#
loop_
_entity.id
_entity.type
_entity.pdbx_description
1 polymer ?
#
loop_
_entity_poly.entity_id
_entity_poly.type
_entity_poly.pdbx_seq_one_letter_code
_entity_poly.pdbx_strand_id
1 'polypeptide(L)' 'MSHSEFRSFMEHLSAKYHGDTYHLIAKNCNHFTDEVCKRLTGKPIPGWINRMARLG' A
#
# COMPACT_ATOMS: atom_id res chain seq x y z
N MET A 1 -17.64 2.04 -6.58
CA MET A 1 -16.86 0.80 -6.75
C MET A 1 -17.67 -0.35 -6.19
N SER A 2 -18.01 -1.30 -7.04
CA SER A 2 -18.65 -2.58 -6.71
C SER A 2 -17.63 -3.56 -6.12
N HIS A 3 -18.11 -4.68 -5.59
CA HIS A 3 -17.26 -5.73 -5.03
C HIS A 3 -16.29 -6.34 -6.06
N SER A 4 -16.73 -6.53 -7.31
CA SER A 4 -15.88 -7.07 -8.38
C SER A 4 -14.79 -6.07 -8.77
N GLU A 5 -15.13 -4.80 -8.93
CA GLU A 5 -14.17 -3.73 -9.20
C GLU A 5 -13.12 -3.62 -8.07
N PHE A 6 -13.55 -3.72 -6.80
CA PHE A 6 -12.63 -3.72 -5.67
C PHE A 6 -11.68 -4.92 -5.68
N ARG A 7 -12.20 -6.12 -5.99
CA ARG A 7 -11.37 -7.33 -6.10
C ARG A 7 -10.31 -7.17 -7.18
N SER A 8 -10.71 -6.78 -8.39
CA SER A 8 -9.79 -6.57 -9.50
C SER A 8 -8.76 -5.48 -9.20
N PHE A 9 -9.17 -4.42 -8.49
CA PHE A 9 -8.25 -3.40 -7.99
C PHE A 9 -7.19 -3.99 -7.04
N MET A 10 -7.61 -4.78 -6.05
CA MET A 10 -6.70 -5.41 -5.09
C MET A 10 -5.75 -6.40 -5.76
N GLU A 11 -6.25 -7.20 -6.72
CA GLU A 11 -5.44 -8.13 -7.51
C GLU A 11 -4.35 -7.40 -8.29
N HIS A 12 -4.70 -6.34 -9.03
CA HIS A 12 -3.73 -5.52 -9.76
C HIS A 12 -2.69 -4.87 -8.85
N LEU A 13 -3.11 -4.37 -7.68
CA LEU A 13 -2.17 -3.73 -6.77
C LEU A 13 -1.25 -4.77 -6.13
N SER A 14 -1.76 -5.96 -5.78
CA SER A 14 -0.97 -7.03 -5.18
C SER A 14 0.15 -7.52 -6.10
N ALA A 15 -0.05 -7.50 -7.42
CA ALA A 15 0.98 -7.84 -8.40
C ALA A 15 2.24 -6.94 -8.30
N LYS A 16 2.09 -5.69 -7.84
CA LYS A 16 3.21 -4.75 -7.60
C LYS A 16 3.94 -5.02 -6.27
N TYR A 17 3.26 -5.65 -5.31
CA TYR A 17 3.74 -5.94 -3.95
C TYR A 17 3.92 -7.44 -3.74
N HIS A 18 4.62 -8.05 -4.68
CA HIS A 18 5.00 -9.45 -4.62
C HIS A 18 5.92 -9.72 -3.42
N GLY A 19 5.69 -10.83 -2.69
CA GLY A 19 6.32 -11.08 -1.39
C GLY A 19 7.84 -11.18 -1.43
N ASP A 20 8.40 -11.67 -2.54
CA ASP A 20 9.82 -11.71 -2.86
C ASP A 20 10.45 -10.32 -3.10
N THR A 21 9.63 -9.29 -3.25
CA THR A 21 10.06 -7.88 -3.35
C THR A 21 9.88 -7.11 -2.05
N TYR A 22 9.50 -7.77 -0.96
CA TYR A 22 9.24 -7.12 0.32
C TYR A 22 10.54 -6.54 0.89
N HIS A 23 10.53 -5.24 1.19
CA HIS A 23 11.64 -4.55 1.83
C HIS A 23 11.17 -3.92 3.13
N LEU A 24 11.80 -4.30 4.25
CA LEU A 24 11.43 -3.89 5.61
C LEU A 24 11.23 -2.37 5.75
N ILE A 25 12.10 -1.58 5.11
CA ILE A 25 12.04 -0.11 5.15
C ILE A 25 11.22 0.48 3.99
N ALA A 26 11.57 0.23 2.72
CA ALA A 26 11.06 0.98 1.58
C ALA A 26 9.87 0.35 0.81
N LYS A 27 9.51 -0.92 1.07
CA LYS A 27 8.47 -1.63 0.30
C LYS A 27 7.81 -2.71 1.14
N ASN A 28 7.08 -2.28 2.15
CA ASN A 28 6.41 -3.13 3.12
C ASN A 28 4.88 -2.94 3.10
N CYS A 29 4.19 -3.55 4.05
CA CYS A 29 2.73 -3.43 4.23
C CYS A 29 2.25 -1.98 4.34
N ASN A 30 2.99 -1.09 5.02
CA ASN A 30 2.59 0.31 5.16
C ASN A 30 2.59 1.03 3.81
N HIS A 31 3.50 0.69 2.90
CA HIS A 31 3.58 1.29 1.57
C HIS A 31 2.41 0.81 0.69
N PHE A 32 2.10 -0.49 0.78
CA PHE A 32 0.92 -1.06 0.15
C PHE A 32 -0.36 -0.37 0.64
N THR A 33 -0.55 -0.26 1.95
CA THR A 33 -1.73 0.38 2.54
C THR A 33 -1.81 1.87 2.21
N ASP A 34 -0.69 2.58 2.17
CA ASP A 34 -0.66 3.98 1.74
C ASP A 34 -1.13 4.15 0.28
N GLU A 35 -0.71 3.27 -0.62
CA GLU A 35 -1.17 3.29 -2.01
C GLU A 35 -2.65 2.92 -2.14
N VAL A 36 -3.14 1.94 -1.36
CA VAL A 36 -4.58 1.61 -1.27
C VAL A 36 -5.39 2.82 -0.80
N CYS A 37 -5.02 3.43 0.34
CA CYS A 37 -5.72 4.57 0.91
C CYS A 37 -5.76 5.75 -0.06
N LYS A 38 -4.62 6.08 -0.69
CA LYS A 38 -4.54 7.17 -1.68
C LYS A 38 -5.49 6.93 -2.85
N ARG A 39 -5.52 5.72 -3.40
CA ARG A 39 -6.34 5.40 -4.58
C ARG A 39 -7.83 5.32 -4.27
N LEU A 40 -8.22 4.82 -3.10
CA LEU A 40 -9.63 4.64 -2.74
C LEU A 40 -10.26 5.88 -2.09
N THR A 41 -9.47 6.66 -1.35
CA THR A 41 -10.00 7.75 -0.51
C THR A 41 -9.43 9.12 -0.87
N GLY A 42 -8.42 9.17 -1.74
CA GLY A 42 -7.66 10.40 -2.02
C GLY A 42 -6.75 10.84 -0.87
N LYS A 43 -6.69 10.08 0.24
CA LYS A 43 -5.92 10.43 1.44
C LYS A 43 -4.84 9.37 1.75
N PRO A 44 -3.65 9.79 2.20
CA PRO A 44 -2.61 8.86 2.63
C PRO A 44 -2.95 8.22 3.99
N ILE A 45 -2.18 7.21 4.39
CA ILE A 45 -2.20 6.75 5.79
C ILE A 45 -1.59 7.82 6.71
N PRO A 46 -1.91 7.80 8.01
CA PRO A 46 -1.29 8.71 8.97
C PRO A 46 0.25 8.68 8.93
N GLY A 47 0.87 9.87 8.87
CA GLY A 47 2.31 9.99 8.66
C GLY A 47 3.20 9.36 9.74
N TRP A 48 2.68 9.19 10.96
CA TRP A 48 3.39 8.54 12.06
C TRP A 48 3.65 7.04 11.80
N ILE A 49 2.85 6.38 10.95
CA ILE A 49 2.99 4.95 10.63
C ILE A 49 4.30 4.68 9.89
N ASN A 50 4.69 5.57 8.98
CA ASN A 50 5.93 5.44 8.20
C ASN A 50 7.11 6.22 8.79
N ARG A 51 7.03 6.65 10.06
CA ARG A 51 8.10 7.45 10.67
C ARG A 51 9.41 6.67 10.76
N MET A 52 9.36 5.38 11.12
CA MET A 52 10.58 4.54 11.17
C MET A 52 11.15 4.20 9.80
N ALA A 53 10.31 4.13 8.76
CA ALA A 53 10.77 3.94 7.39
C ALA A 53 11.53 5.16 6.82
N ARG A 54 11.46 6.31 7.52
CA ARG A 54 12.14 7.57 7.15
C ARG A 54 13.32 7.90 8.06
N LEU A 55 13.55 7.13 9.12
CA LEU A 55 14.74 7.25 9.97
C LEU A 55 15.85 6.43 9.34
N GLY A 56 16.50 7.02 8.32
CA GLY A 56 17.70 6.54 7.66
C GLY A 56 18.64 7.70 7.46
#